data_AF-A0A7X7SVU5-F1
#
_entry.id   AF-A0A7X7SVU5-F1
#
_cell.length_a   1.000
_cell.length_b   1.000
_cell.length_c   1.000
_cell.angle_alpha   90.00
_cell.angle_beta   90.00
_cell.angle_gamma   90.00
#
_symmetry.space_group_name_H-M   'P 1'
#
loop_
_entity.id
_entity.type
_entity.pdbx_description
1 polymer ?
#
loop_
_entity_poly.entity_id
_entity_poly.type
_entity_poly.pdbx_seq_one_letter_code
_entity_poly.pdbx_strand_id
1 'polypeptide(L)' 'MFKVEKLNLVNYDRLICDDSPSYSGIVAGECNGDLWVDDILNPGIALAYSYAAGAFSILGEPDNHKVYIHFTEF' A
#
# COMPACT_ATOMS: atom_id res chain seq x y z
N MET A 1 8.50 0.15 -6.84
CA MET A 1 7.08 0.37 -6.56
C MET A 1 6.65 1.64 -7.30
N PHE A 2 5.38 1.72 -7.72
CA PHE A 2 4.80 2.88 -8.38
C PHE A 2 4.09 3.76 -7.36
N LYS A 3 4.42 5.06 -7.32
CA LYS A 3 3.66 6.02 -6.51
C LYS A 3 2.29 6.23 -7.16
N VAL A 4 1.23 6.12 -6.36
CA VAL A 4 -0.15 6.30 -6.79
C VAL A 4 -0.89 7.23 -5.83
N GLU A 5 -1.77 8.06 -6.35
CA GLU A 5 -2.60 8.96 -5.53
C GLU A 5 -3.70 8.20 -4.79
N LYS A 6 -4.28 7.18 -5.44
CA LYS A 6 -5.29 6.28 -4.89
C LYS A 6 -5.41 5.02 -5.72
N LEU A 7 -5.85 3.94 -5.10
CA LEU A 7 -6.29 2.74 -5.81
C LEU A 7 -7.79 2.86 -6.15
N ASN A 8 -8.20 2.33 -7.30
CA ASN A 8 -9.63 2.24 -7.60
C ASN A 8 -10.31 1.26 -6.62
N LEU A 9 -11.54 1.58 -6.22
CA LEU A 9 -12.38 0.91 -5.21
C LEU A 9 -12.44 -0.63 -5.27
N VAL A 10 -12.09 -1.24 -6.40
CA VAL A 10 -12.35 -2.66 -6.66
C VAL A 10 -11.12 -3.55 -6.35
N ASN A 11 -9.92 -2.99 -6.22
CA ASN A 11 -8.68 -3.79 -6.29
C ASN A 11 -7.79 -3.75 -5.04
N TYR A 12 -8.23 -3.13 -3.93
CA TYR A 12 -7.38 -2.96 -2.73
C TYR A 12 -7.78 -3.79 -1.51
N ASP A 13 -8.83 -4.62 -1.56
CA ASP A 13 -9.31 -5.41 -0.41
C ASP A 13 -8.21 -6.28 0.24
N ARG A 14 -7.28 -6.80 -0.58
CA ARG A 14 -6.15 -7.60 -0.07
C ARG A 14 -5.05 -6.76 0.58
N LEU A 15 -5.07 -5.45 0.39
CA LEU A 15 -4.06 -4.50 0.88
C LEU A 15 -4.51 -3.76 2.14
N ILE A 16 -5.76 -3.93 2.56
CA ILE A 16 -6.27 -3.33 3.79
C ILE A 16 -6.17 -4.32 4.95
N CYS A 17 -5.91 -3.78 6.14
CA CYS A 17 -5.75 -4.51 7.38
C CYS A 17 -6.47 -3.77 8.52
N ASP A 18 -7.32 -4.48 9.26
CA ASP A 18 -8.10 -3.91 10.37
C ASP A 18 -7.22 -3.50 11.56
N ASP A 19 -6.04 -4.12 11.71
CA ASP A 19 -5.08 -3.79 12.77
C ASP A 19 -4.31 -2.48 12.50
N SER A 20 -4.48 -1.89 11.30
CA SER A 20 -3.78 -0.68 10.88
C SER A 20 -4.69 0.26 10.08
N PRO A 21 -5.82 0.71 10.68
CA PRO A 21 -6.88 1.41 9.96
C PRO A 21 -6.43 2.74 9.36
N SER A 22 -5.46 3.42 9.97
CA SER A 22 -4.89 4.66 9.44
C SER A 22 -4.15 4.44 8.13
N TYR A 23 -3.44 3.32 7.98
CA TYR A 23 -2.72 2.98 6.76
C TYR A 23 -3.65 2.37 5.72
N SER A 24 -4.61 1.54 6.13
CA SER A 24 -5.70 1.05 5.27
C SER A 24 -6.51 2.19 4.67
N GLY A 25 -6.76 3.26 5.45
CA GLY A 25 -7.41 4.47 4.95
C GLY A 25 -6.58 5.20 3.89
N ILE A 26 -5.24 5.15 3.95
CA ILE A 26 -4.38 5.73 2.89
C ILE A 26 -4.50 4.89 1.62
N VAL A 27 -4.48 3.56 1.75
CA VAL A 27 -4.69 2.61 0.64
C VAL A 27 -6.04 2.85 -0.04
N ALA A 28 -7.09 3.08 0.75
CA ALA A 28 -8.44 3.38 0.27
C ALA A 28 -8.62 4.82 -0.28
N GLY A 29 -7.62 5.69 -0.11
CA GLY A 29 -7.70 7.11 -0.48
C GLY A 29 -8.59 7.96 0.44
N GLU A 30 -8.88 7.47 1.64
CA GLU A 30 -9.69 8.14 2.67
C GLU A 30 -8.84 8.94 3.66
N CYS A 31 -7.55 8.61 3.79
CA CYS A 31 -6.61 9.25 4.71
C CYS A 31 -5.45 9.90 3.98
N ASN A 32 -4.91 10.98 4.56
CA ASN A 32 -3.76 11.70 4.01
C ASN A 32 -2.46 10.91 4.20
N GLY A 33 -1.78 10.67 3.09
CA GLY A 33 -0.50 9.99 3.04
C GLY A 33 -0.01 9.84 1.62
N ASP A 34 1.14 9.21 1.47
CA ASP A 34 1.64 8.75 0.18
C ASP A 34 1.49 7.24 0.07
N LEU A 35 1.19 6.75 -1.13
CA LEU A 35 0.99 5.33 -1.40
C LEU A 35 1.87 4.89 -2.58
N TRP A 36 2.54 3.75 -2.39
CA TRP A 36 3.23 3.05 -3.46
C TRP A 36 2.74 1.61 -3.54
N VAL A 37 2.70 1.05 -4.75
CA VAL A 37 2.30 -0.35 -5.00
C VAL A 37 3.27 -1.07 -5.94
N ASP A 38 3.29 -2.40 -5.90
CA ASP A 38 4.08 -3.21 -6.82
C ASP A 38 3.51 -3.25 -8.25
N ASP A 39 2.18 -3.29 -8.38
CA ASP A 39 1.47 -3.30 -9.66
C ASP A 39 0.25 -2.36 -9.61
N ILE A 40 0.06 -1.54 -10.65
CA ILE A 40 -1.03 -0.55 -10.69
C ILE A 40 -2.40 -1.21 -10.96
N LEU A 41 -2.41 -2.31 -11.71
CA LEU A 41 -3.63 -3.01 -12.12
C LEU A 41 -4.06 -4.04 -11.06
N ASN A 42 -3.10 -4.78 -10.51
CA ASN A 42 -3.34 -5.90 -9.61
C ASN A 42 -2.37 -5.90 -8.42
N PRO A 43 -2.43 -4.87 -7.55
CA PRO A 43 -1.47 -4.70 -6.46
C PRO A 43 -1.52 -5.87 -5.47
N GLY A 44 -0.36 -6.45 -5.18
CA GLY A 44 -0.17 -7.49 -4.17
C GLY A 44 0.39 -6.95 -2.86
N ILE A 45 1.13 -5.84 -2.93
CA ILE A 45 1.73 -5.19 -1.77
C ILE A 45 1.71 -3.67 -1.92
N ALA A 46 1.50 -2.99 -0.80
CA ALA A 46 1.48 -1.54 -0.69
C ALA A 46 2.49 -1.06 0.36
N LEU A 47 3.11 0.08 0.08
CA LEU A 47 3.85 0.88 1.05
C LEU A 47 3.04 2.16 1.27
N ALA A 48 2.58 2.39 2.48
CA ALA A 48 1.81 3.58 2.84
C ALA A 48 2.62 4.42 3.82
N TYR A 49 2.84 5.69 3.49
CA TYR A 49 3.43 6.68 4.39
C TYR A 49 2.33 7.56 4.98
N SER A 50 2.22 7.57 6.31
CA SER A 50 1.26 8.42 7.01
C SER A 50 1.89 9.75 7.38
N TYR A 51 1.27 10.85 6.94
CA TYR A 51 1.69 12.20 7.35
C TYR A 51 1.44 12.47 8.84
N ALA A 52 0.41 11.86 9.41
CA ALA A 52 0.07 12.02 10.83
C ALA A 52 1.03 11.25 11.74
N ALA A 53 1.40 10.03 11.35
CA ALA A 53 2.34 9.20 12.13
C ALA A 53 3.81 9.52 11.82
N GLY A 54 4.10 10.14 10.66
CA GLY A 54 5.47 10.33 10.17
C GLY A 54 6.19 9.00 9.93
N ALA A 55 5.45 7.96 9.57
CA ALA A 55 5.95 6.59 9.51
C ALA A 55 5.35 5.81 8.33
N PHE A 56 6.02 4.72 7.98
CA PHE A 56 5.63 3.81 6.91
C PHE A 56 4.99 2.55 7.46
N SER A 57 4.06 1.98 6.69
CA SER A 57 3.55 0.63 6.87
C SER A 57 3.55 -0.12 5.55
N ILE A 58 3.85 -1.42 5.61
CA ILE A 58 3.74 -2.34 4.48
C ILE A 58 2.45 -3.12 4.66
N LEU A 59 1.60 -3.14 3.63
CA LEU A 59 0.33 -3.84 3.65
C LEU A 59 0.20 -4.78 2.47
N GLY A 60 -0.65 -5.80 2.63
CA GLY A 60 -0.89 -6.82 1.63
C GLY A 60 0.07 -8.01 1.70
N GLU A 61 -0.33 -9.06 0.99
CA GLU A 61 0.39 -10.32 0.89
C GLU A 61 0.47 -10.70 -0.60
N PRO A 62 1.62 -10.47 -1.26
CA PRO A 62 1.78 -10.78 -2.67
C PRO A 62 1.97 -12.29 -2.86
N ASP A 63 1.26 -12.88 -3.82
CA ASP A 63 1.43 -14.30 -4.19
C ASP A 63 2.89 -14.65 -4.58
N ASN A 64 3.60 -13.67 -5.14
CA ASN A 64 5.00 -13.80 -5.51
C ASN A 64 5.90 -13.07 -4.51
N HIS A 65 6.48 -13.82 -3.58
CA HIS A 65 7.40 -13.28 -2.56
C HIS A 65 8.68 -12.65 -3.14
N LYS A 66 9.01 -12.82 -4.43
CA LYS A 66 10.14 -12.08 -5.04
C LYS A 66 9.92 -10.57 -5.06
N VAL A 67 8.67 -10.11 -4.96
CA VAL A 67 8.35 -8.68 -4.90
C VAL A 67 9.04 -8.00 -3.69
N TYR A 68 9.22 -8.71 -2.58
CA TYR A 68 9.94 -8.20 -1.41
C TYR A 68 11.43 -7.91 -1.67
N ILE A 69 12.05 -8.55 -2.65
CA ILE A 69 13.48 -8.32 -2.97
C ILE A 69 13.67 -6.92 -3.56
N HIS A 70 12.69 -6.46 -4.33
CA HIS A 70 12.75 -5.13 -4.93
C HIS A 70 12.37 -4.02 -3.95
N PHE A 71 11.87 -4.35 -2.76
CA PHE A 71 11.43 -3.36 -1.77
C PHE A 71 12.56 -2.48 -1.25
N THR A 72 13.78 -3.02 -1.15
CA THR A 72 14.97 -2.27 -0.71
C THR A 72 15.57 -1.37 -1.79
N GLU A 73 15.08 -1.48 -3.03
CA GLU A 73 15.62 -0.75 -4.18
C GLU A 73 14.84 0.56 -4.48
N PHE A 74 13.79 0.87 -3.71
CA PHE A 74 12.91 2.02 -3.92
C PHE A 74 12.94 3.03 -2.78
#